data_AF-A0A7S1ZBG1-F1
#
_entry.id   AF-A0A7S1ZBG1-F1
#
_cell.length_a   1.000
_cell.length_b   1.000
_cell.length_c   1.000
_cell.angle_alpha   90.00
_cell.angle_beta   90.00
_cell.angle_gamma   90.00
#
_symmetry.space_group_name_H-M   'P 1'
#
loop_
_entity.id
_entity.type
_entity.pdbx_description
1 polymer ?
#
loop_
_entity_poly.entity_id
_entity_poly.type
_entity_poly.pdbx_seq_one_letter_code
_entity_poly.pdbx_strand_id
1 'polypeptide(L)'
;RRKRPPLFGENPPVLSARTLATGGSMTGTHKDTNHVNSANRDDEDCPICRKYGRGPCGNHFKAWLKCTDEHPGKDKTTGEELHLTKCEEFAVPLARCLEEHKGYYDGPLVDDEEEQSPDRLEELRKAWSNIVKDLESESEARGKRKFPRSIQPEMEVRYKTMEGMAAFSAIDDQGNNLIMAYLKDQNGTLLGAGSKDDLEVGGGIMRFGIKDNTMSVTACALYDDGDRTPIYMHTQNLPPK
;
A
#
# COMPACT_ATOMS: atom_id res chain seq x y z
N ARG A 1 -2.30 -10.45 -10.36
CA ARG A 1 -2.18 -9.05 -10.85
C ARG A 1 -1.24 -8.34 -9.86
N ARG A 2 -0.21 -7.62 -10.34
CA ARG A 2 0.76 -6.96 -9.45
C ARG A 2 0.12 -5.70 -8.85
N LYS A 3 0.10 -5.58 -7.52
CA LYS A 3 -0.39 -4.39 -6.81
C LYS A 3 0.46 -3.18 -7.21
N ARG A 4 -0.14 -1.99 -7.29
CA ARG A 4 0.63 -0.75 -7.47
C ARG A 4 1.45 -0.50 -6.18
N PRO A 5 2.75 -0.21 -6.25
CA PRO A 5 3.52 0.10 -5.05
C PRO A 5 2.98 1.36 -4.36
N PRO A 6 2.83 1.38 -3.04
CA PRO A 6 2.41 2.59 -2.32
C PRO A 6 3.53 3.65 -2.30
N LEU A 7 3.19 4.91 -2.01
CA LEU A 7 4.17 5.99 -1.79
C LEU A 7 4.98 5.75 -0.51
N PHE A 8 4.30 5.31 0.54
CA PHE A 8 4.90 4.89 1.80
C PHE A 8 4.45 3.46 2.10
N GLY A 9 5.41 2.60 2.42
CA GLY A 9 5.16 1.24 2.88
C GLY A 9 4.28 1.22 4.12
N GLU A 10 3.43 0.20 4.22
CA GLU A 10 2.46 0.05 5.31
C GLU A 10 3.13 -0.41 6.61
N ASN A 11 4.32 -1.00 6.49
CA ASN A 11 5.04 -1.63 7.60
C ASN A 11 6.39 -0.94 7.82
N PRO A 12 6.42 0.18 8.56
CA PRO A 12 7.68 0.78 8.97
C PRO A 12 8.49 -0.24 9.80
N PRO A 13 9.76 -0.50 9.46
CA PRO A 13 10.55 -1.49 10.18
C PRO A 13 10.82 -0.98 11.60
N VAL A 14 10.66 -1.87 12.58
CA VAL A 14 11.12 -1.60 13.95
C VAL A 14 12.64 -1.78 13.99
N LEU A 15 13.35 -0.69 13.71
CA LEU A 15 14.79 -0.62 13.88
C LEU A 15 15.10 -0.50 15.39
N SER A 16 15.06 -1.61 16.13
CA SER A 16 15.66 -1.60 17.46
C SER A 16 17.17 -1.53 17.31
N ALA A 17 17.84 -0.80 18.20
CA ALA A 17 19.30 -0.87 18.36
C ALA A 17 19.84 -2.31 18.50
N ARG A 18 18.96 -3.30 18.78
CA ARG A 18 19.27 -4.73 18.83
C ARG A 18 18.88 -5.57 17.59
N THR A 19 17.98 -5.11 16.71
CA THR A 19 17.56 -5.91 15.52
C THR A 19 18.66 -6.00 14.44
N LEU A 20 19.80 -5.36 14.67
CA LEU A 20 20.99 -5.42 13.80
C LEU A 20 22.05 -6.42 14.31
N ALA A 21 21.74 -7.21 15.34
CA ALA A 21 22.72 -8.12 15.96
C ALA A 21 22.22 -9.57 16.09
N THR A 22 21.03 -9.94 15.60
CA THR A 22 20.59 -11.34 15.72
C THR A 22 19.55 -11.72 14.68
N GLY A 23 19.93 -12.60 13.75
CA GLY A 23 19.00 -13.28 12.84
C GLY A 23 18.03 -14.18 13.60
N GLY A 24 16.77 -14.17 13.19
CA GLY A 24 15.73 -14.97 13.83
C GLY A 24 14.42 -15.01 13.04
N SER A 25 14.28 -16.07 12.26
CA SER A 25 13.05 -16.56 11.62
C SER A 25 11.85 -16.58 12.58
N MET A 26 10.68 -16.14 12.11
CA MET A 26 9.40 -16.51 12.73
C MET A 26 8.46 -17.13 11.70
N THR A 27 8.23 -18.42 11.90
CA THR A 27 7.20 -19.25 11.29
C THR A 27 5.95 -19.29 12.17
N GLY A 28 4.79 -19.51 11.54
CA GLY A 28 3.57 -20.03 12.17
C GLY A 28 2.38 -19.07 12.09
N THR A 29 1.13 -19.50 11.88
CA THR A 29 0.55 -20.83 11.60
C THR A 29 -0.92 -20.57 11.24
N HIS A 30 -1.44 -21.27 10.23
CA HIS A 30 -2.87 -21.35 9.94
C HIS A 30 -3.67 -21.91 11.14
N LYS A 31 -4.89 -21.39 11.35
CA LYS A 31 -6.00 -22.21 11.85
C LYS A 31 -7.37 -21.64 11.46
N ASP A 32 -8.09 -22.42 10.67
CA ASP A 32 -9.54 -22.29 10.40
C ASP A 32 -10.37 -22.57 11.67
N THR A 33 -11.51 -21.88 11.84
CA THR A 33 -12.89 -22.42 11.72
C THR A 33 -13.95 -21.57 12.47
N ASN A 34 -15.04 -21.32 11.73
CA ASN A 34 -16.46 -21.22 12.14
C ASN A 34 -17.02 -20.07 13.01
N HIS A 35 -17.75 -19.19 12.30
CA HIS A 35 -19.18 -18.87 12.41
C HIS A 35 -19.81 -18.40 13.74
N VAL A 36 -20.49 -17.25 13.61
CA VAL A 36 -21.69 -16.74 14.33
C VAL A 36 -21.44 -15.50 15.20
N ASN A 37 -21.64 -14.33 14.60
CA ASN A 37 -22.51 -13.24 15.09
C ASN A 37 -22.37 -12.04 14.14
N SER A 38 -23.19 -12.02 13.09
CA SER A 38 -23.24 -10.93 12.10
C SER A 38 -24.39 -9.99 12.45
N ALA A 39 -24.07 -8.93 13.20
CA ALA A 39 -24.87 -7.70 13.22
C ALA A 39 -24.01 -6.44 13.28
N ASN A 40 -22.67 -6.58 13.27
CA ASN A 40 -21.67 -5.51 13.24
C ASN A 40 -20.34 -6.05 12.65
N ARG A 41 -20.40 -6.96 11.66
CA ARG A 41 -19.20 -7.36 10.93
C ARG A 41 -18.88 -6.25 9.94
N ASP A 42 -17.92 -5.43 10.33
CA ASP A 42 -16.93 -4.77 9.49
C ASP A 42 -17.34 -4.62 8.02
N ASP A 43 -17.84 -3.43 7.68
CA ASP A 43 -17.96 -2.89 6.30
C ASP A 43 -16.62 -2.97 5.50
N GLU A 44 -15.55 -3.43 6.14
CA GLU A 44 -14.18 -3.49 5.64
C GLU A 44 -13.81 -4.81 4.92
N ASP A 45 -14.53 -5.91 5.13
CA ASP A 45 -14.12 -7.25 4.60
C ASP A 45 -14.87 -7.69 3.32
N CYS A 46 -15.77 -6.87 2.77
CA CYS A 46 -16.56 -7.21 1.59
C CYS A 46 -16.33 -6.19 0.46
N PRO A 47 -15.53 -6.50 -0.58
CA PRO A 47 -15.22 -5.58 -1.68
C PRO A 47 -16.45 -5.10 -2.45
N ILE A 48 -17.46 -5.97 -2.61
CA ILE A 48 -18.74 -5.60 -3.22
C ILE A 48 -19.50 -4.62 -2.32
N CYS A 49 -19.53 -4.89 -1.01
CA CYS A 49 -20.22 -4.06 -0.03
C CYS A 49 -19.59 -2.67 0.07
N ARG A 50 -18.26 -2.60 0.02
CA ARG A 50 -17.51 -1.33 0.02
C ARG A 50 -17.79 -0.51 -1.25
N LYS A 51 -17.75 -1.14 -2.43
CA LYS A 51 -17.97 -0.43 -3.71
C LYS A 51 -19.41 0.07 -3.85
N TYR A 52 -20.38 -0.81 -3.64
CA TYR A 52 -21.78 -0.48 -3.90
C TYR A 52 -22.47 0.15 -2.69
N GLY A 53 -21.92 0.01 -1.49
CA GLY A 53 -22.39 0.70 -0.28
C GLY A 53 -22.01 2.18 -0.21
N ARG A 54 -21.19 2.68 -1.14
CA ARG A 54 -20.82 4.10 -1.30
C ARG A 54 -21.45 4.70 -2.56
N GLY A 55 -21.40 6.04 -2.65
CA GLY A 55 -21.84 6.79 -3.82
C GLY A 55 -23.35 6.98 -3.93
N PRO A 56 -23.84 7.42 -5.11
CA PRO A 56 -25.23 7.83 -5.29
C PRO A 56 -26.25 6.70 -5.05
N CYS A 57 -25.84 5.44 -5.22
CA CYS A 57 -26.70 4.26 -5.00
C CYS A 57 -26.46 3.56 -3.66
N GLY A 58 -25.59 4.08 -2.80
CA GLY A 58 -25.20 3.44 -1.54
C GLY A 58 -26.38 3.08 -0.63
N ASN A 59 -27.37 3.96 -0.53
CA ASN A 59 -28.56 3.72 0.29
C ASN A 59 -29.45 2.61 -0.27
N HIS A 60 -29.61 2.55 -1.59
CA HIS A 60 -30.35 1.47 -2.26
C HIS A 60 -29.65 0.12 -2.05
N PHE A 61 -28.32 0.10 -2.15
CA PHE A 61 -27.52 -1.10 -1.94
C PHE A 61 -27.60 -1.59 -0.49
N LYS A 62 -27.47 -0.71 0.49
CA LYS A 62 -27.60 -1.06 1.92
C LYS A 62 -28.99 -1.59 2.27
N ALA A 63 -30.04 -1.02 1.69
CA ALA A 63 -31.42 -1.50 1.89
C ALA A 63 -31.62 -2.90 1.30
N TRP A 64 -31.11 -3.14 0.09
CA TRP A 64 -31.14 -4.45 -0.55
C TRP A 64 -30.32 -5.49 0.24
N LEU A 65 -29.09 -5.14 0.64
CA LEU A 65 -28.19 -6.01 1.40
C LEU A 65 -28.81 -6.41 2.75
N LYS A 66 -29.40 -5.45 3.46
CA LYS A 66 -30.12 -5.72 4.70
C LYS A 66 -31.25 -6.72 4.49
N CYS A 67 -32.04 -6.56 3.42
CA CYS A 67 -33.11 -7.52 3.12
C CYS A 67 -32.56 -8.92 2.82
N THR A 68 -31.44 -9.01 2.08
CA THR A 68 -30.83 -10.31 1.76
C THR A 68 -30.31 -11.02 3.01
N ASP A 69 -29.77 -10.27 3.97
CA ASP A 69 -29.31 -10.79 5.26
C ASP A 69 -30.47 -11.30 6.14
N GLU A 70 -31.63 -10.65 6.05
CA GLU A 70 -32.86 -11.06 6.75
C GLU A 70 -33.52 -12.30 6.13
N HIS A 71 -33.19 -12.65 4.88
CA HIS A 71 -33.79 -13.75 4.12
C HIS A 71 -32.75 -14.75 3.57
N PRO A 72 -31.91 -15.38 4.42
CA PRO A 72 -30.90 -16.32 3.96
C PRO A 72 -31.51 -17.65 3.52
N GLY A 73 -30.80 -18.38 2.66
CA GLY A 73 -31.13 -19.75 2.26
C GLY A 73 -32.10 -19.85 1.08
N LYS A 74 -32.78 -21.00 0.97
CA LYS A 74 -33.65 -21.34 -0.16
C LYS A 74 -35.09 -21.62 0.26
N ASP A 75 -36.02 -21.26 -0.60
CA ASP A 75 -37.42 -21.63 -0.48
C ASP A 75 -37.56 -23.16 -0.54
N LYS A 76 -38.30 -23.72 0.41
CA LYS A 76 -38.43 -25.19 0.56
C LYS A 76 -39.31 -25.84 -0.50
N THR A 77 -40.10 -25.04 -1.21
CA THR A 77 -41.07 -25.51 -2.21
C THR A 77 -40.54 -25.33 -3.63
N THR A 78 -39.87 -24.22 -3.93
CA THR A 78 -39.31 -23.96 -5.27
C THR A 78 -37.82 -24.30 -5.37
N GLY A 79 -37.10 -24.31 -4.26
CA GLY A 79 -35.64 -24.48 -4.24
C GLY A 79 -34.85 -23.24 -4.65
N GLU A 80 -35.52 -22.11 -4.91
CA GLU A 80 -34.91 -20.84 -5.27
C GLU A 80 -34.40 -20.08 -4.04
N GLU A 81 -33.48 -19.15 -4.22
CA GLU A 81 -32.95 -18.36 -3.11
C GLU A 81 -34.01 -17.37 -2.59
N LEU A 82 -34.23 -17.36 -1.27
CA LEU A 82 -35.31 -16.60 -0.62
C LEU A 82 -35.24 -15.10 -0.94
N HIS A 83 -34.03 -14.54 -1.02
CA HIS A 83 -33.84 -13.13 -1.31
C HIS A 83 -34.29 -12.73 -2.73
N LEU A 84 -34.33 -13.65 -3.69
CA LEU A 84 -34.79 -13.35 -5.05
C LEU A 84 -36.27 -13.01 -5.10
N THR A 85 -37.06 -13.61 -4.20
CA THR A 85 -38.51 -13.37 -4.11
C THR A 85 -38.87 -12.34 -3.04
N LYS A 86 -38.10 -12.26 -1.96
CA LYS A 86 -38.40 -11.39 -0.81
C LYS A 86 -37.80 -10.00 -0.89
N CYS A 87 -36.74 -9.81 -1.68
CA CYS A 87 -36.01 -8.54 -1.76
C CYS A 87 -36.13 -7.85 -3.12
N GLU A 88 -37.08 -8.28 -3.95
CA GLU A 88 -37.33 -7.72 -5.29
C GLU A 88 -37.61 -6.21 -5.24
N GLU A 89 -38.39 -5.76 -4.23
CA GLU A 89 -38.74 -4.35 -4.05
C GLU A 89 -37.52 -3.44 -3.83
N PHE A 90 -36.40 -3.98 -3.35
CA PHE A 90 -35.14 -3.27 -3.17
C PHE A 90 -34.19 -3.45 -4.37
N ALA A 91 -34.28 -4.59 -5.06
CA ALA A 91 -33.45 -4.90 -6.21
C ALA A 91 -33.77 -3.99 -7.41
N VAL A 92 -35.05 -3.71 -7.68
CA VAL A 92 -35.47 -2.88 -8.83
C VAL A 92 -34.98 -1.42 -8.72
N PRO A 93 -35.18 -0.71 -7.60
CA PRO A 93 -34.64 0.63 -7.42
C PRO A 93 -33.10 0.67 -7.46
N LEU A 94 -32.43 -0.33 -6.88
CA LEU A 94 -30.98 -0.45 -6.93
C LEU A 94 -30.48 -0.59 -8.38
N ALA A 95 -31.05 -1.51 -9.15
CA ALA A 95 -30.68 -1.74 -10.55
C ALA A 95 -30.84 -0.46 -11.39
N ARG A 96 -31.97 0.24 -11.22
CA ARG A 96 -32.20 1.52 -11.91
C ARG A 96 -31.16 2.58 -11.54
N CYS A 97 -30.85 2.71 -10.26
CA CYS A 97 -29.84 3.65 -9.79
C CYS A 97 -28.45 3.33 -10.37
N LEU A 98 -28.06 2.05 -10.38
CA LEU A 98 -26.76 1.62 -10.92
C LEU A 98 -26.65 1.88 -12.42
N GLU A 99 -27.74 1.73 -13.18
CA GLU A 99 -27.77 2.05 -14.61
C GLU A 99 -27.64 3.56 -14.85
N GLU A 100 -28.37 4.37 -14.08
CA GLU A 100 -28.30 5.85 -14.18
C GLU A 100 -26.90 6.39 -13.80
N HIS A 101 -26.25 5.76 -12.84
CA HIS A 101 -24.92 6.14 -12.36
C HIS A 101 -23.82 5.18 -12.83
N LYS A 102 -24.02 4.50 -13.97
CA LYS A 102 -23.09 3.49 -14.47
C LYS A 102 -21.65 3.98 -14.53
N GLY A 103 -21.42 5.22 -14.99
CA GLY A 103 -20.08 5.82 -15.04
C GLY A 103 -19.38 5.97 -13.69
N TYR A 104 -20.12 6.09 -12.58
CA TYR A 104 -19.55 6.11 -11.22
C TYR A 104 -19.11 4.71 -10.77
N TYR A 105 -19.81 3.67 -11.21
CA TYR A 105 -19.56 2.28 -10.84
C TYR A 105 -18.76 1.48 -11.89
N ASP A 106 -18.49 2.06 -13.06
CA ASP A 106 -17.65 1.51 -14.12
C ASP A 106 -16.18 1.56 -13.68
N GLY A 107 -15.76 0.50 -13.01
CA GLY A 107 -14.41 0.34 -12.48
C GLY A 107 -14.19 -1.08 -11.94
N PRO A 108 -12.94 -1.54 -11.82
CA PRO A 108 -12.66 -2.86 -11.25
C PRO A 108 -13.22 -3.00 -9.82
N LEU A 109 -13.63 -4.22 -9.41
CA LEU A 109 -14.06 -4.56 -8.04
C LEU A 109 -12.89 -4.61 -7.04
N VAL A 110 -11.79 -3.92 -7.32
CA VAL A 110 -10.52 -4.14 -6.64
C VAL A 110 -10.18 -2.91 -5.81
N ASP A 111 -9.87 -3.16 -4.54
CA ASP A 111 -9.19 -2.29 -3.59
C ASP A 111 -7.82 -1.81 -4.10
N ASP A 112 -7.79 -1.07 -5.20
CA ASP A 112 -6.58 -0.38 -5.69
C ASP A 112 -6.63 1.13 -5.42
N GLU A 113 -7.66 1.57 -4.70
CA GLU A 113 -7.75 2.88 -4.06
C GLU A 113 -8.10 2.67 -2.58
N GLU A 114 -7.23 2.01 -1.83
CA GLU A 114 -6.76 2.72 -0.63
C GLU A 114 -6.09 4.00 -1.15
N GLU A 115 -6.87 5.01 -1.52
CA GLU A 115 -6.50 6.36 -1.13
C GLU A 115 -6.36 6.25 0.38
N GLN A 116 -5.14 5.92 0.84
CA GLN A 116 -4.75 6.13 2.22
C GLN A 116 -5.26 7.53 2.51
N SER A 117 -6.25 7.62 3.42
CA SER A 117 -6.86 8.91 3.72
C SER A 117 -5.72 9.92 3.91
N PRO A 118 -5.88 11.18 3.47
CA PRO A 118 -4.80 12.17 3.60
C PRO A 118 -4.16 12.17 4.99
N ASP A 119 -4.97 11.91 6.02
CA ASP A 119 -4.55 11.71 7.40
C ASP A 119 -3.65 10.47 7.59
N ARG A 120 -4.04 9.28 7.12
CA ARG A 120 -3.22 8.05 7.20
C ARG A 120 -1.91 8.20 6.43
N LEU A 121 -1.94 8.83 5.25
CA LEU A 121 -0.73 9.07 4.45
C LEU A 121 0.24 9.99 5.20
N GLU A 122 -0.27 11.04 5.85
CA GLU A 122 0.54 11.96 6.65
C GLU A 122 1.09 11.28 7.92
N GLU A 123 0.31 10.41 8.57
CA GLU A 123 0.78 9.59 9.70
C GLU A 123 1.92 8.66 9.28
N LEU A 124 1.77 7.94 8.17
CA LEU A 124 2.81 7.08 7.61
C LEU A 124 4.06 7.89 7.24
N ARG A 125 3.88 9.02 6.56
CA ARG A 125 4.97 9.93 6.23
C ARG A 125 5.73 10.36 7.48
N LYS A 126 5.02 10.72 8.55
CA LYS A 126 5.62 11.15 9.82
C LYS A 126 6.37 10.00 10.48
N ALA A 127 5.79 8.79 10.53
CA ALA A 127 6.43 7.60 11.07
C ALA A 127 7.74 7.27 10.33
N TRP A 128 7.68 7.20 9.00
CA TRP A 128 8.86 6.97 8.16
C TRP A 128 9.90 8.09 8.27
N SER A 129 9.45 9.35 8.37
CA SER A 129 10.37 10.49 8.55
C SER A 129 11.13 10.41 9.86
N ASN A 130 10.52 9.92 10.94
CA ASN A 130 11.22 9.72 12.21
C ASN A 130 12.27 8.61 12.09
N ILE A 131 11.90 7.47 11.50
CA ILE A 131 12.83 6.34 11.26
C ILE A 131 14.03 6.78 10.44
N VAL A 132 13.81 7.52 9.34
CA VAL A 132 14.89 8.01 8.48
C VAL A 132 15.79 9.02 9.22
N LYS A 133 15.23 9.89 10.06
CA LYS A 133 16.01 10.82 10.87
C LYS A 133 16.89 10.07 11.87
N ASP A 134 16.34 9.09 12.58
CA ASP A 134 17.07 8.28 13.54
C ASP A 134 18.21 7.53 12.82
N LEU A 135 17.89 6.86 11.71
CA LEU A 135 18.85 6.15 10.87
C LEU A 135 19.98 7.07 10.37
N GLU A 136 19.65 8.27 9.89
CA GLU A 136 20.64 9.22 9.37
C GLU A 136 21.47 9.87 10.47
N SER A 137 20.91 10.08 11.66
CA SER A 137 21.68 10.54 12.82
C SER A 137 22.72 9.52 13.26
N GLU A 138 22.36 8.22 13.24
CA GLU A 138 23.31 7.15 13.49
C GLU A 138 24.29 6.93 12.32
N SER A 139 23.92 7.37 11.11
CA SER A 139 24.77 7.23 9.92
C SER A 139 26.07 8.03 10.01
N GLU A 140 26.14 9.06 10.86
CA GLU A 140 27.41 9.74 11.15
C GLU A 140 28.42 8.78 11.79
N ALA A 141 27.95 7.77 12.53
CA ALA A 141 28.78 6.68 13.06
C ALA A 141 28.97 5.51 12.06
N ARG A 142 27.94 5.19 11.27
CA ARG A 142 27.94 4.01 10.35
C ARG A 142 28.60 4.27 8.98
N GLY A 143 28.62 5.54 8.54
CA GLY A 143 29.12 5.98 7.25
C GLY A 143 28.08 5.92 6.12
N LYS A 144 28.21 6.85 5.16
CA LYS A 144 27.44 6.91 3.92
C LYS A 144 28.30 6.39 2.76
N ARG A 145 27.73 5.55 1.90
CA ARG A 145 28.40 4.98 0.72
C ARG A 145 27.68 5.35 -0.56
N LYS A 146 28.39 5.35 -1.68
CA LYS A 146 27.77 5.42 -3.01
C LYS A 146 27.30 4.03 -3.40
N PHE A 147 26.18 3.93 -4.10
CA PHE A 147 25.77 2.65 -4.68
C PHE A 147 26.85 2.09 -5.62
N PRO A 148 27.17 0.79 -5.53
CA PRO A 148 27.83 0.06 -6.60
C PRO A 148 27.02 0.17 -7.90
N ARG A 149 27.70 0.23 -9.05
CA ARG A 149 27.04 0.38 -10.37
C ARG A 149 26.06 -0.76 -10.67
N SER A 150 26.33 -1.97 -10.17
CA SER A 150 25.52 -3.18 -10.37
C SER A 150 24.16 -3.12 -9.69
N ILE A 151 24.03 -2.34 -8.61
CA ILE A 151 22.83 -2.26 -7.77
C ILE A 151 22.35 -0.83 -7.57
N GLN A 152 22.84 0.10 -8.40
CA GLN A 152 22.42 1.48 -8.39
C GLN A 152 20.94 1.54 -8.79
N PRO A 153 20.09 2.24 -8.02
CA PRO A 153 18.66 2.26 -8.32
C PRO A 153 18.39 2.97 -9.64
N GLU A 154 17.53 2.38 -10.45
CA GLU A 154 17.01 3.01 -11.67
C GLU A 154 15.87 3.94 -11.28
N MET A 155 15.91 5.18 -11.78
CA MET A 155 14.90 6.19 -11.46
C MET A 155 14.34 6.83 -12.73
N GLU A 156 13.01 6.85 -12.81
CA GLU A 156 12.23 7.48 -13.87
C GLU A 156 11.28 8.50 -13.26
N VAL A 157 11.23 9.71 -13.82
CA VAL A 157 10.31 10.78 -13.40
C VAL A 157 9.44 11.19 -14.57
N ARG A 158 8.12 11.27 -14.32
CA ARG A 158 7.11 11.69 -15.28
C ARG A 158 6.59 13.08 -14.94
N TYR A 159 7.17 14.10 -15.56
CA TYR A 159 6.83 15.50 -15.32
C TYR A 159 5.37 15.87 -15.59
N LYS A 160 4.67 15.13 -16.46
CA LYS A 160 3.24 15.36 -16.74
C LYS A 160 2.34 15.02 -15.54
N THR A 161 2.71 14.01 -14.76
CA THR A 161 1.92 13.53 -13.62
C THR A 161 2.54 13.92 -12.28
N MET A 162 3.74 14.50 -12.27
CA MET A 162 4.50 14.81 -11.05
C MET A 162 4.77 13.57 -10.19
N GLU A 163 4.88 12.42 -10.84
CA GLU A 163 5.20 11.15 -10.19
C GLU A 163 6.52 10.60 -10.72
N GLY A 164 7.20 9.82 -9.88
CA GLY A 164 8.37 9.05 -10.25
C GLY A 164 8.32 7.63 -9.73
N MET A 165 9.23 6.81 -10.24
CA MET A 165 9.47 5.45 -9.82
C MET A 165 10.96 5.24 -9.59
N ALA A 166 11.31 4.51 -8.54
CA ALA A 166 12.66 4.06 -8.26
C ALA A 166 12.66 2.54 -8.11
N ALA A 167 13.53 1.84 -8.82
CA ALA A 167 13.70 0.40 -8.70
C ALA A 167 14.97 0.09 -7.90
N PHE A 168 14.82 -0.65 -6.80
CA PHE A 168 15.90 -1.11 -5.95
C PHE A 168 16.13 -2.60 -6.14
N SER A 169 17.40 -3.03 -6.05
CA SER A 169 17.71 -4.46 -6.00
C SER A 169 17.33 -5.02 -4.65
N ALA A 170 16.73 -6.22 -4.62
CA ALA A 170 16.43 -6.92 -3.36
C ALA A 170 17.70 -7.44 -2.66
N ILE A 171 18.78 -7.63 -3.42
CA ILE A 171 20.06 -8.16 -2.95
C ILE A 171 21.19 -7.28 -3.48
N ASP A 172 22.18 -6.96 -2.65
CA ASP A 172 23.35 -6.19 -3.09
C ASP A 172 24.39 -7.06 -3.86
N ASP A 173 25.52 -6.46 -4.22
CA ASP A 173 26.61 -7.16 -4.92
C ASP A 173 27.40 -8.14 -4.04
N GLN A 174 27.14 -8.15 -2.73
CA GLN A 174 27.74 -9.04 -1.74
C GLN A 174 26.79 -10.16 -1.30
N GLY A 175 25.53 -10.14 -1.75
CA GLY A 175 24.51 -11.12 -1.36
C GLY A 175 23.68 -10.70 -0.14
N ASN A 176 23.83 -9.48 0.35
CA ASN A 176 23.09 -8.97 1.50
C ASN A 176 21.67 -8.55 1.09
N ASN A 177 20.70 -8.82 1.97
CA ASN A 177 19.30 -8.49 1.71
C ASN A 177 19.02 -7.01 1.93
N LEU A 178 18.17 -6.42 1.08
CA LEU A 178 17.61 -5.10 1.33
C LEU A 178 16.78 -5.12 2.62
N ILE A 179 17.01 -4.16 3.52
CA ILE A 179 16.23 -3.97 4.74
C ILE A 179 15.14 -2.93 4.48
N MET A 180 15.53 -1.79 3.90
CA MET A 180 14.62 -0.70 3.54
C MET A 180 15.24 0.19 2.48
N ALA A 181 14.39 0.91 1.76
CA ALA A 181 14.79 2.00 0.90
C ALA A 181 13.92 3.23 1.15
N TYR A 182 14.43 4.40 0.77
CA TYR A 182 13.69 5.65 0.85
C TYR A 182 14.22 6.68 -0.14
N LEU A 183 13.39 7.67 -0.46
CA LEU A 183 13.65 8.72 -1.43
C LEU A 183 13.44 10.08 -0.77
N LYS A 184 14.36 11.02 -1.02
CA LYS A 184 14.26 12.40 -0.54
C LYS A 184 14.46 13.42 -1.66
N ASP A 185 13.89 14.60 -1.51
CA ASP A 185 14.21 15.75 -2.36
C ASP A 185 15.52 16.44 -1.92
N GLN A 186 15.91 17.49 -2.65
CA GLN A 186 17.09 18.30 -2.33
C GLN A 186 17.05 18.99 -0.95
N ASN A 187 15.87 19.12 -0.35
CA ASN A 187 15.67 19.75 0.96
C ASN A 187 15.66 18.70 2.09
N GLY A 188 15.83 17.42 1.77
CA GLY A 188 15.71 16.32 2.72
C GLY A 188 14.26 15.93 3.05
N THR A 189 13.28 16.42 2.29
CA THR A 189 11.88 16.03 2.43
C THR A 189 11.70 14.61 1.93
N LEU A 190 11.11 13.74 2.74
CA LEU A 190 10.79 12.37 2.35
C LEU A 190 9.71 12.34 1.27
N LEU A 191 9.99 11.67 0.16
CA LEU A 191 9.14 11.52 -1.03
C LEU A 191 8.49 10.14 -1.13
N GLY A 192 9.15 9.13 -0.55
CA GLY A 192 8.66 7.77 -0.44
C GLY A 192 9.61 6.93 0.40
N ALA A 193 9.09 5.87 1.02
CA ALA A 193 9.88 4.93 1.81
C ALA A 193 9.18 3.58 1.87
N GLY A 194 9.95 2.50 2.02
CA GLY A 194 9.41 1.16 2.09
C GLY A 194 10.42 0.19 2.70
N SER A 195 9.90 -0.78 3.44
CA SER A 195 10.67 -1.91 3.96
C SER A 195 10.94 -2.92 2.84
N LYS A 196 11.76 -3.93 3.14
CA LYS A 196 11.95 -5.11 2.30
C LYS A 196 10.61 -5.68 1.84
N ASP A 197 9.70 -5.91 2.77
CA ASP A 197 8.41 -6.57 2.50
C ASP A 197 7.53 -5.71 1.58
N ASP A 198 7.52 -4.39 1.80
CA ASP A 198 6.78 -3.46 0.94
C ASP A 198 7.31 -3.48 -0.51
N LEU A 199 8.63 -3.55 -0.64
CA LEU A 199 9.31 -3.54 -1.94
C LEU A 199 9.22 -4.89 -2.65
N GLU A 200 9.26 -6.02 -1.94
CA GLU A 200 9.08 -7.35 -2.53
C GLU A 200 7.69 -7.49 -3.19
N VAL A 201 6.65 -6.97 -2.53
CA VAL A 201 5.29 -6.92 -3.11
C VAL A 201 5.26 -6.06 -4.37
N GLY A 202 6.01 -4.95 -4.38
CA GLY A 202 6.17 -4.04 -5.52
C GLY A 202 7.15 -4.50 -6.60
N GLY A 203 7.81 -5.66 -6.43
CA GLY A 203 8.87 -6.13 -7.35
C GLY A 203 10.13 -5.26 -7.33
N GLY A 204 10.49 -4.70 -6.18
CA GLY A 204 11.60 -3.78 -5.97
C GLY A 204 11.30 -2.33 -6.34
N ILE A 205 10.07 -2.03 -6.76
CA ILE A 205 9.70 -0.70 -7.28
C ILE A 205 9.03 0.12 -6.18
N MET A 206 9.50 1.35 -5.98
CA MET A 206 8.91 2.37 -5.14
C MET A 206 8.36 3.50 -6.00
N ARG A 207 7.14 3.96 -5.71
CA ARG A 207 6.58 5.18 -6.32
C ARG A 207 6.87 6.37 -5.42
N PHE A 208 7.01 7.55 -6.00
CA PHE A 208 7.19 8.79 -5.25
C PHE A 208 6.54 9.98 -5.97
N GLY A 209 6.08 10.96 -5.19
CA GLY A 209 5.59 12.24 -5.73
C GLY A 209 6.70 13.29 -5.72
N ILE A 210 6.71 14.16 -6.74
CA ILE A 210 7.61 15.32 -6.78
C ILE A 210 6.82 16.63 -6.81
N LYS A 211 7.43 17.71 -6.32
CA LYS A 211 6.91 19.08 -6.41
C LYS A 211 7.51 19.82 -7.60
N ASP A 212 6.87 20.90 -8.06
CA ASP A 212 7.32 21.67 -9.23
C ASP A 212 8.75 22.22 -9.11
N ASN A 213 9.21 22.46 -7.87
CA ASN A 213 10.54 22.97 -7.57
C ASN A 213 11.54 21.88 -7.16
N THR A 214 11.24 20.60 -7.42
CA THR A 214 12.16 19.50 -7.10
C THR A 214 13.33 19.53 -8.08
N MET A 215 14.54 19.78 -7.59
CA MET A 215 15.75 19.89 -8.41
C MET A 215 16.53 18.58 -8.49
N SER A 216 16.45 17.77 -7.44
CA SER A 216 17.08 16.46 -7.41
C SER A 216 16.33 15.52 -6.48
N VAL A 217 16.47 14.23 -6.76
CA VAL A 217 15.94 13.14 -5.94
C VAL A 217 17.12 12.27 -5.52
N THR A 218 17.22 12.02 -4.22
CA THR A 218 18.22 11.13 -3.63
C THR A 218 17.55 9.83 -3.19
N ALA A 219 17.94 8.73 -3.82
CA ALA A 219 17.61 7.39 -3.42
C ALA A 219 18.60 6.90 -2.35
N CYS A 220 18.07 6.32 -1.28
CA CYS A 220 18.80 5.73 -0.19
C CYS A 220 18.37 4.27 0.01
N ALA A 221 19.32 3.38 0.31
CA ALA A 221 19.01 2.00 0.67
C ALA A 221 19.93 1.49 1.78
N LEU A 222 19.40 0.57 2.57
CA LEU A 222 20.08 -0.13 3.63
C LEU A 222 20.04 -1.63 3.33
N TYR A 223 21.21 -2.27 3.24
CA TYR A 223 21.35 -3.72 3.04
C TYR A 223 22.01 -4.34 4.26
N ASP A 224 21.59 -5.55 4.64
CA ASP A 224 22.06 -6.27 5.83
C ASP A 224 23.52 -6.76 5.69
N ASP A 225 24.48 -5.84 5.85
CA ASP A 225 25.94 -6.09 5.89
C ASP A 225 26.42 -6.44 7.33
N GLY A 226 25.52 -6.92 8.20
CA GLY A 226 25.82 -7.20 9.61
C GLY A 226 26.09 -5.95 10.45
N ASP A 227 27.19 -5.95 11.22
CA ASP A 227 27.48 -4.97 12.29
C ASP A 227 27.59 -3.51 11.82
N ARG A 228 27.91 -3.28 10.54
CA ARG A 228 28.05 -1.95 9.97
C ARG A 228 27.23 -1.87 8.71
N THR A 229 25.98 -1.49 8.86
CA THR A 229 25.01 -1.33 7.78
C THR A 229 25.12 0.11 7.23
N PRO A 230 25.94 0.40 6.19
CA PRO A 230 26.05 1.74 5.64
C PRO A 230 24.79 2.13 4.90
N ILE A 231 24.52 3.44 4.81
CA ILE A 231 23.47 3.95 3.93
C ILE A 231 24.07 4.16 2.54
N TYR A 232 23.57 3.42 1.54
CA TYR A 232 23.90 3.64 0.14
C TYR A 232 23.08 4.79 -0.43
N MET A 233 23.72 5.70 -1.15
CA MET A 233 23.10 6.92 -1.66
C MET A 233 23.38 7.13 -3.15
N HIS A 234 22.32 7.45 -3.92
CA HIS A 234 22.41 7.84 -5.32
C HIS A 234 21.50 9.06 -5.56
N THR A 235 22.06 10.14 -6.09
CA THR A 235 21.31 11.35 -6.43
C THR A 235 21.17 11.50 -7.94
N GLN A 236 19.95 11.70 -8.41
CA GLN A 236 19.65 12.09 -9.77
C GLN A 236 19.19 13.55 -9.78
N ASN A 237 19.88 14.37 -10.57
CA ASN A 237 19.45 15.72 -10.86
C ASN A 237 18.32 15.67 -11.88
N LEU A 238 17.23 16.38 -11.59
CA LEU A 238 16.12 16.51 -12.51
C LEU A 238 16.40 17.70 -13.45
N PRO A 239 16.13 17.60 -14.76
CA PRO A 239 16.16 18.75 -15.65
C PRO A 239 15.33 19.91 -15.09
N PRO A 240 15.81 21.16 -15.22
CA PRO A 240 15.00 22.34 -14.94
C PRO A 240 13.76 22.32 -15.83
N LYS A 241 12.61 22.65 -15.25
CA LYS A 241 11.36 22.85 -15.99
C LYS A 241 11.39 24.17 -16.77
#